data_AF-A0A950GFY8-F1
#
_entry.id   AF-A0A950GFY8-F1
#
_cell.length_a   1.000
_cell.length_b   1.000
_cell.length_c   1.000
_cell.angle_alpha   90.00
_cell.angle_beta   90.00
_cell.angle_gamma   90.00
#
_symmetry.space_group_name_H-M   'P 1'
#
loop_
_entity.id
_entity.type
_entity.pdbx_description
1 polymer ?
#
loop_
_entity_poly.entity_id
_entity_poly.type
_entity_poly.pdbx_seq_one_letter_code
_entity_poly.pdbx_strand_id
1 'polypeptide(L)'
;YRRNCIEGLFLSSGIIRDPDYTMEQVVRVARILREEHGFRGYIHLKTIPDADPALLAEAGRYADRLSINVELPKQNSLARLAPEKDGTSIRRSMGKIRARIEAAAEKGAPRFAPAGQTTQVIVGADDSSDRAILGMSTNLYGSYGLRRVYYSAFSPIPSSSPALPSRPAPLLREHRLYQADWLTRFYGFKFEELPTDPVGMLDLKLDPKLAWALFHRERFPVDVNRASREELLRVPGLGVRTVDRLLAARRHRRVRLGDLGRLRLPLGKLAPFITTEDHLPRGLDSAALARRLAPPVQADLFA
;
A
#
# COMPACT_ATOMS: atom_id res chain seq x y z
N TYR A 1 -9.12 29.68 -6.85
CA TYR A 1 -10.11 28.65 -7.19
C TYR A 1 -11.25 29.15 -8.13
N ARG A 2 -11.03 30.16 -8.98
CA ARG A 2 -12.12 30.75 -9.79
C ARG A 2 -12.55 29.94 -11.03
N ARG A 3 -11.81 28.88 -11.39
CA ARG A 3 -12.06 28.04 -12.59
C ARG A 3 -12.19 26.54 -12.28
N ASN A 4 -12.19 26.15 -11.01
CA ASN A 4 -12.28 24.75 -10.55
C ASN A 4 -11.28 23.76 -11.21
N CYS A 5 -10.10 24.21 -11.65
CA CYS A 5 -9.09 23.35 -12.30
C CYS A 5 -8.27 22.49 -11.32
N ILE A 6 -8.42 22.70 -10.01
CA ILE A 6 -7.68 21.96 -8.98
C ILE A 6 -8.69 21.13 -8.19
N GLU A 7 -8.58 19.82 -8.31
CA GLU A 7 -9.50 18.86 -7.67
C GLU A 7 -9.00 18.40 -6.28
N GLY A 8 -7.73 18.67 -5.97
CA GLY A 8 -7.16 18.37 -4.66
C GLY A 8 -5.75 18.88 -4.46
N LEU A 9 -5.27 18.80 -3.23
CA LEU A 9 -3.95 19.24 -2.81
C LEU A 9 -3.42 18.44 -1.62
N PHE A 10 -2.11 18.48 -1.45
CA PHE A 10 -1.39 17.92 -0.31
C PHE A 10 -0.73 19.06 0.48
N LEU A 11 -1.09 19.23 1.75
CA LEU A 11 -0.50 20.21 2.65
C LEU A 11 0.51 19.53 3.56
N SER A 12 1.74 20.02 3.51
CA SER A 12 2.87 19.51 4.26
C SER A 12 3.82 20.65 4.58
N SER A 13 4.50 20.56 5.72
CA SER A 13 5.54 21.49 6.13
C SER A 13 6.67 20.74 6.85
N GLY A 14 7.88 21.28 6.80
CA GLY A 14 8.88 21.01 7.84
C GLY A 14 8.46 21.63 9.17
N ILE A 15 9.11 21.25 10.27
CA ILE A 15 8.87 21.89 11.56
C ILE A 15 9.49 23.28 11.53
N ILE A 16 8.65 24.30 11.72
CA ILE A 16 9.03 25.70 11.84
C ILE A 16 8.79 26.06 13.30
N ARG A 17 9.85 26.50 14.00
CA ARG A 17 9.84 26.87 15.42
C ARG A 17 9.54 25.69 16.35
N ASP A 18 8.30 25.21 16.38
CA ASP A 18 7.84 24.10 17.23
C ASP A 18 6.65 23.36 16.58
N PRO A 19 6.30 22.15 17.08
CA PRO A 19 5.21 21.35 16.53
C PRO A 19 3.85 22.06 16.49
N ASP A 20 3.51 22.79 17.54
CA ASP A 20 2.21 23.46 17.67
C ASP A 20 2.08 24.62 16.69
N TYR A 21 3.09 25.49 16.64
CA TYR A 21 3.12 26.59 15.69
C TYR A 21 3.05 26.10 14.25
N THR A 22 3.80 25.05 13.91
CA THR A 22 3.76 24.45 12.57
C THR A 22 2.36 23.92 12.25
N MET A 23 1.76 23.20 13.20
CA MET A 23 0.43 22.63 13.03
C MET A 23 -0.63 23.73 12.87
N GLU A 24 -0.56 24.80 13.67
CA GLU A 24 -1.42 25.98 13.57
C GLU A 24 -1.37 26.59 12.16
N GLN A 25 -0.18 26.81 11.60
CA GLN A 25 -0.05 27.38 10.25
C GLN A 25 -0.67 26.47 9.17
N VAL A 26 -0.43 25.16 9.24
CA VAL A 26 -0.98 24.21 8.28
C VAL A 26 -2.50 24.10 8.39
N VAL A 27 -3.04 24.11 9.62
CA VAL A 27 -4.49 24.14 9.88
C VAL A 27 -5.11 25.43 9.38
N ARG A 28 -4.46 26.58 9.61
CA ARG A 28 -4.92 27.89 9.14
C ARG A 28 -5.07 27.90 7.61
N VAL A 29 -4.12 27.35 6.87
CA VAL A 29 -4.22 27.22 5.40
C VAL A 29 -5.45 26.40 5.01
N ALA A 30 -5.65 25.22 5.63
CA ALA A 30 -6.81 24.38 5.34
C ALA A 30 -8.14 25.09 5.67
N ARG A 31 -8.19 25.82 6.79
CA ARG A 31 -9.36 26.60 7.21
C ARG A 31 -9.69 27.72 6.23
N ILE A 32 -8.72 28.56 5.87
CA ILE A 32 -8.90 29.66 4.90
C ILE A 32 -9.40 29.11 3.56
N LEU A 33 -8.83 27.99 3.10
CA LEU A 33 -9.27 27.34 1.87
C LEU A 33 -10.75 26.93 1.93
N ARG A 34 -11.22 26.38 3.07
CA ARG A 34 -12.61 25.95 3.24
C ARG A 34 -13.58 27.11 3.43
N GLU A 35 -13.24 28.03 4.34
CA GLU A 35 -14.17 29.05 4.84
C GLU A 35 -14.18 30.31 3.97
N GLU A 36 -13.00 30.78 3.53
CA GLU A 36 -12.88 32.06 2.81
C GLU A 36 -12.87 31.87 1.30
N HIS A 37 -12.21 30.80 0.81
CA HIS A 37 -12.10 30.54 -0.63
C HIS A 37 -13.10 29.51 -1.18
N GLY A 38 -13.89 28.89 -0.31
CA GLY A 38 -14.91 27.91 -0.70
C GLY A 38 -14.34 26.71 -1.47
N PHE A 39 -13.09 26.33 -1.23
CA PHE A 39 -12.46 25.18 -1.88
C PHE A 39 -13.16 23.89 -1.45
N ARG A 40 -13.76 23.18 -2.41
CA ARG A 40 -14.48 21.91 -2.18
C ARG A 40 -13.72 20.68 -2.65
N GLY A 41 -12.51 20.87 -3.19
CA GLY A 41 -11.64 19.78 -3.59
C GLY A 41 -11.02 19.03 -2.41
N TYR A 42 -10.27 17.98 -2.72
CA TYR A 42 -9.66 17.09 -1.74
C TYR A 42 -8.46 17.74 -1.02
N ILE A 43 -8.42 17.70 0.31
CA ILE A 43 -7.27 18.15 1.12
C ILE A 43 -6.68 16.96 1.87
N HIS A 44 -5.44 16.60 1.56
CA HIS A 44 -4.64 15.71 2.38
C HIS A 44 -3.64 16.52 3.20
N LEU A 45 -3.79 16.50 4.52
CA LEU A 45 -2.99 17.28 5.45
C LEU A 45 -2.04 16.37 6.23
N LYS A 46 -0.73 16.65 6.16
CA LYS A 46 0.30 15.99 6.95
C LYS A 46 0.35 16.60 8.35
N THR A 47 -0.01 15.83 9.36
CA THR A 47 -0.01 16.23 10.77
C THR A 47 1.41 16.17 11.33
N ILE A 48 1.72 17.10 12.24
CA ILE A 48 2.96 17.07 13.02
C ILE A 48 2.74 16.21 14.28
N PRO A 49 3.62 15.23 14.56
CA PRO A 49 3.59 14.52 15.84
C PRO A 49 3.72 15.49 17.02
N ASP A 50 3.21 15.13 18.20
CA ASP A 50 3.27 15.92 19.44
C ASP A 50 2.52 17.26 19.44
N ALA A 51 1.89 17.66 18.34
CA ALA A 51 1.06 18.86 18.29
C ALA A 51 -0.18 18.74 19.21
N ASP A 52 -0.66 19.90 19.69
CA ASP A 52 -1.81 20.02 20.57
C ASP A 52 -3.02 19.23 20.03
N PRO A 53 -3.67 18.38 20.86
CA PRO A 53 -4.85 17.64 20.47
C PRO A 53 -5.99 18.47 19.86
N ALA A 54 -6.11 19.76 20.20
CA ALA A 54 -7.07 20.70 19.63
C ALA A 54 -6.70 21.06 18.17
N LEU A 55 -5.43 21.29 17.87
CA LEU A 55 -4.95 21.53 16.51
C LEU A 55 -5.17 20.31 15.62
N LEU A 56 -4.96 19.10 16.14
CA LEU A 56 -5.30 17.86 15.43
C LEU A 56 -6.81 17.73 15.18
N ALA A 57 -7.64 18.20 16.12
CA ALA A 57 -9.09 18.20 15.94
C ALA A 57 -9.52 19.17 14.82
N GLU A 58 -8.97 20.38 14.81
CA GLU A 58 -9.22 21.35 13.73
C GLU A 58 -8.72 20.85 12.38
N ALA A 59 -7.54 20.22 12.33
CA ALA A 59 -7.00 19.65 11.11
C ALA A 59 -7.97 18.66 10.45
N GLY A 60 -8.53 17.73 11.24
CA GLY A 60 -9.49 16.76 10.71
C GLY A 60 -10.84 17.37 10.36
N ARG A 61 -11.23 18.52 10.92
CA ARG A 61 -12.43 19.25 10.52
C ARG A 61 -12.31 19.80 9.10
N TYR A 62 -11.14 20.33 8.73
CA TYR A 62 -10.93 21.00 7.44
C TYR A 62 -10.33 20.08 6.35
N ALA A 63 -9.59 19.04 6.74
CA ALA A 63 -8.98 18.09 5.82
C ALA A 63 -9.90 16.91 5.49
N ASP A 64 -9.71 16.33 4.30
CA ASP A 64 -10.34 15.07 3.91
C ASP A 64 -9.56 13.86 4.42
N ARG A 65 -8.24 13.96 4.41
CA ARG A 65 -7.33 12.92 4.90
C ARG A 65 -6.25 13.51 5.77
N LEU A 66 -5.90 12.80 6.83
CA LEU A 66 -4.73 13.10 7.65
C LEU A 66 -3.60 12.10 7.38
N SER A 67 -2.34 12.53 7.49
CA SER A 67 -1.20 11.61 7.52
C SER A 67 -0.15 11.98 8.53
N ILE A 68 0.49 10.96 9.09
CA ILE A 68 1.63 11.12 9.97
C ILE A 68 2.70 10.13 9.52
N ASN A 69 3.95 10.59 9.40
CA ASN A 69 5.01 9.73 8.90
C ASN A 69 5.63 8.90 10.04
N VAL A 70 5.58 7.58 9.90
CA VAL A 70 6.33 6.64 10.75
C VAL A 70 7.82 6.60 10.36
N GLU A 71 8.13 6.84 9.08
CA GLU A 71 9.47 6.80 8.47
C GLU A 71 10.13 5.42 8.45
N LEU A 72 10.42 4.83 9.61
CA LEU A 72 11.26 3.62 9.70
C LEU A 72 10.54 2.49 10.43
N PRO A 73 10.70 1.22 10.00
CA PRO A 73 10.03 0.09 10.64
C PRO A 73 10.54 -0.23 12.05
N LYS A 74 11.85 -0.11 12.26
CA LYS A 74 12.50 -0.45 13.52
C LYS A 74 12.65 0.79 14.40
N GLN A 75 12.24 0.69 15.67
CA GLN A 75 12.36 1.78 16.64
C GLN A 75 13.82 2.22 16.85
N ASN A 76 14.76 1.27 16.91
CA ASN A 76 16.19 1.58 17.06
C ASN A 76 16.74 2.33 15.84
N SER A 77 16.31 1.96 14.63
CA SER A 77 16.66 2.70 13.41
C SER A 77 16.07 4.10 13.42
N LEU A 78 14.82 4.25 13.86
CA LEU A 78 14.17 5.56 14.01
C LEU A 78 14.96 6.46 14.96
N ALA A 79 15.29 5.98 16.16
CA ALA A 79 16.07 6.75 17.13
C ALA A 79 17.46 7.15 16.62
N ARG A 80 18.11 6.29 15.83
CA ARG A 80 19.43 6.56 15.26
C ARG A 80 19.39 7.53 14.08
N LEU A 81 18.42 7.36 13.17
CA LEU A 81 18.39 8.08 11.88
C LEU A 81 17.48 9.31 11.89
N ALA A 82 16.53 9.38 12.83
CA ALA A 82 15.62 10.50 13.01
C ALA A 82 15.36 10.71 14.52
N PRO A 83 16.37 11.12 15.31
CA PRO A 83 16.26 11.25 16.77
C PRO A 83 15.18 12.25 17.22
N GLU A 84 14.84 13.21 16.37
CA GLU A 84 13.73 14.17 16.57
C GLU A 84 12.34 13.52 16.49
N LYS A 85 12.25 12.22 16.21
CA LYS A 85 10.98 11.48 16.11
C LYS A 85 10.84 10.45 17.22
N ASP A 86 9.77 10.59 18.00
CA ASP A 86 9.34 9.54 18.91
C ASP A 86 8.27 8.63 18.26
N GLY A 87 8.66 7.40 17.97
CA GLY A 87 7.74 6.37 17.46
C GLY A 87 6.54 6.10 18.39
N THR A 88 6.67 6.30 19.70
CA THR A 88 5.57 6.12 20.65
C THR A 88 4.54 7.25 20.53
N SER A 89 5.00 8.50 20.46
CA SER A 89 4.12 9.64 20.19
C SER A 89 3.43 9.56 18.83
N ILE A 90 4.15 9.15 17.78
CA ILE A 90 3.58 8.94 16.44
C ILE A 90 2.42 7.93 16.52
N ARG A 91 2.64 6.79 17.18
CA ARG A 91 1.61 5.75 17.41
C ARG A 91 0.43 6.27 18.24
N ARG A 92 0.68 7.04 19.30
CA ARG A 92 -0.37 7.67 20.11
C ARG A 92 -1.23 8.63 19.28
N SER A 93 -0.60 9.43 18.43
CA SER A 93 -1.26 10.40 17.55
C SER A 93 -2.15 9.69 16.50
N MET A 94 -1.66 8.61 15.87
CA MET A 94 -2.48 7.77 14.99
C MET A 94 -3.70 7.18 15.71
N GLY A 95 -3.54 6.75 16.97
CA GLY A 95 -4.64 6.26 17.81
C GLY A 95 -5.69 7.34 18.08
N LYS A 96 -5.27 8.56 18.43
CA LYS A 96 -6.17 9.70 18.62
C LYS A 96 -6.93 10.06 17.33
N ILE A 97 -6.26 10.03 16.18
CA ILE A 97 -6.88 10.28 14.87
C ILE A 97 -7.91 9.18 14.56
N ARG A 98 -7.58 7.91 14.82
CA ARG A 98 -8.49 6.78 14.63
C ARG A 98 -9.77 6.97 15.42
N ALA A 99 -9.66 7.23 16.73
CA ALA A 99 -10.82 7.38 17.61
C ALA A 99 -11.75 8.51 17.14
N ARG A 100 -11.20 9.61 16.63
CA ARG A 100 -11.99 10.71 16.08
C ARG A 100 -12.66 10.38 14.75
N ILE A 101 -11.99 9.64 13.86
CA ILE A 101 -12.60 9.13 12.63
C ILE A 101 -13.77 8.20 12.95
N GLU A 102 -13.60 7.31 13.93
CA GLU A 102 -14.64 6.39 14.38
C GLU A 102 -15.84 7.15 14.98
N ALA A 103 -15.59 8.13 15.86
CA ALA A 103 -16.65 8.97 16.42
C ALA A 103 -17.39 9.79 15.34
N ALA A 104 -16.68 10.29 14.32
CA ALA A 104 -17.29 11.03 13.22
C ALA A 104 -18.07 10.17 12.21
N ALA A 105 -17.99 8.84 12.32
CA ALA A 105 -18.80 7.93 11.51
C ALA A 105 -20.24 7.80 12.05
N GLU A 106 -20.50 8.27 13.27
CA GLU A 106 -21.84 8.26 13.87
C GLU A 106 -22.78 9.26 13.19
N LYS A 107 -24.07 8.92 13.13
CA LYS A 107 -25.08 9.74 12.47
C LYS A 107 -25.24 11.09 13.19
N GLY A 108 -24.98 12.18 12.46
CA GLY A 108 -25.11 13.54 13.00
C GLY A 108 -23.84 14.06 13.69
N ALA A 109 -22.78 13.25 13.78
CA ALA A 109 -21.50 13.70 14.30
C ALA A 109 -20.84 14.72 13.35
N PRO A 110 -20.04 15.67 13.87
CA PRO A 110 -19.25 16.56 13.03
C PRO A 110 -18.29 15.80 12.12
N ARG A 111 -18.15 16.26 10.88
CA ARG A 111 -17.22 15.67 9.90
C ARG A 111 -15.78 15.74 10.41
N PHE A 112 -15.08 14.61 10.31
CA PHE A 112 -13.66 14.52 10.62
C PHE A 112 -12.96 13.58 9.63
N ALA A 113 -12.01 14.11 8.85
CA ALA A 113 -11.13 13.37 7.93
C ALA A 113 -11.82 12.16 7.24
N PRO A 114 -12.90 12.37 6.47
CA PRO A 114 -13.73 11.27 5.95
C PRO A 114 -12.99 10.30 5.03
N ALA A 115 -11.90 10.73 4.40
CA ALA A 115 -11.03 9.87 3.59
C ALA A 115 -9.97 9.12 4.42
N GLY A 116 -10.11 9.15 5.75
CA GLY A 116 -9.35 8.41 6.75
C GLY A 116 -7.97 8.98 7.04
N GLN A 117 -7.09 8.12 7.55
CA GLN A 117 -5.68 8.44 7.79
C GLN A 117 -4.72 7.53 7.04
N THR A 118 -3.53 8.05 6.73
CA THR A 118 -2.46 7.32 6.02
C THR A 118 -1.10 7.58 6.66
N THR A 119 -0.09 6.82 6.25
CA THR A 119 1.29 7.01 6.72
C THR A 119 2.29 6.74 5.61
N GLN A 120 3.55 7.06 5.85
CA GLN A 120 4.66 6.81 4.94
C GLN A 120 5.81 6.10 5.66
N VAL A 121 6.46 5.21 4.93
CA VAL A 121 7.62 4.41 5.32
C VAL A 121 8.70 4.56 4.24
N ILE A 122 9.92 4.83 4.66
CA ILE A 122 11.10 4.88 3.81
C ILE A 122 11.68 3.46 3.72
N VAL A 123 11.93 3.01 2.50
CA VAL A 123 12.41 1.66 2.19
C VAL A 123 13.90 1.72 1.87
N GLY A 124 14.68 0.94 2.59
CA GLY A 124 16.12 0.80 2.35
C GLY A 124 16.99 1.94 2.87
N ALA A 125 16.48 2.75 3.81
CA ALA A 125 17.29 3.65 4.63
C ALA A 125 17.98 2.92 5.80
N ASP A 126 17.50 1.74 6.17
CA ASP A 126 18.09 0.84 7.16
C ASP A 126 18.08 -0.61 6.66
N ASP A 127 18.45 -1.54 7.55
CA ASP A 127 18.52 -2.98 7.34
C ASP A 127 17.16 -3.68 7.54
N SER A 128 16.03 -2.97 7.47
CA SER A 128 14.71 -3.58 7.58
C SER A 128 14.43 -4.47 6.38
N SER A 129 14.06 -5.73 6.65
CA SER A 129 13.60 -6.67 5.64
C SER A 129 12.19 -6.35 5.15
N ASP A 130 11.84 -6.82 3.96
CA ASP A 130 10.49 -6.60 3.40
C ASP A 130 9.42 -7.28 4.26
N ARG A 131 9.73 -8.45 4.84
CA ARG A 131 8.87 -9.12 5.82
C ARG A 131 8.59 -8.22 7.04
N ALA A 132 9.61 -7.55 7.57
CA ALA A 132 9.43 -6.63 8.70
C ALA A 132 8.59 -5.41 8.32
N ILE A 133 8.83 -4.83 7.14
CA ILE A 133 8.06 -3.70 6.60
C ILE A 133 6.58 -4.07 6.43
N LEU A 134 6.29 -5.23 5.84
CA LEU A 134 4.93 -5.72 5.61
C LEU A 134 4.23 -6.08 6.92
N GLY A 135 4.94 -6.70 7.87
CA GLY A 135 4.42 -6.97 9.21
C GLY A 135 4.03 -5.70 9.95
N MET A 136 4.92 -4.69 9.96
CA MET A 136 4.59 -3.37 10.51
C MET A 136 3.37 -2.77 9.79
N SER A 137 3.35 -2.78 8.46
CA SER A 137 2.26 -2.20 7.67
C SER A 137 0.92 -2.83 8.03
N THR A 138 0.88 -4.18 8.11
CA THR A 138 -0.29 -4.95 8.53
C THR A 138 -0.77 -4.54 9.92
N ASN A 139 0.15 -4.43 10.88
CA ASN A 139 -0.17 -3.96 12.22
C ASN A 139 -0.71 -2.52 12.23
N LEU A 140 -0.14 -1.62 11.42
CA LEU A 140 -0.61 -0.25 11.33
C LEU A 140 -2.05 -0.18 10.78
N TYR A 141 -2.38 -0.99 9.77
CA TYR A 141 -3.75 -1.10 9.27
C TYR A 141 -4.74 -1.55 10.35
N GLY A 142 -4.44 -2.64 11.06
CA GLY A 142 -5.33 -3.19 12.08
C GLY A 142 -5.46 -2.27 13.31
N SER A 143 -4.34 -1.74 13.80
CA SER A 143 -4.30 -0.94 15.03
C SER A 143 -4.76 0.50 14.84
N TYR A 144 -4.61 1.08 13.65
CA TYR A 144 -4.94 2.50 13.41
C TYR A 144 -6.00 2.74 12.33
N GLY A 145 -6.53 1.68 11.71
CA GLY A 145 -7.54 1.81 10.65
C GLY A 145 -7.01 2.58 9.44
N LEU A 146 -5.71 2.48 9.15
CA LEU A 146 -5.10 3.23 8.05
C LEU A 146 -5.78 2.89 6.72
N ARG A 147 -5.90 3.89 5.85
CA ARG A 147 -6.39 3.69 4.48
C ARG A 147 -5.29 3.30 3.52
N ARG A 148 -4.03 3.60 3.85
CA ARG A 148 -2.85 3.29 3.03
C ARG A 148 -1.56 3.54 3.81
N VAL A 149 -0.58 2.67 3.60
CA VAL A 149 0.83 2.92 3.84
C VAL A 149 1.48 3.26 2.50
N TYR A 150 2.22 4.37 2.45
CA TYR A 150 3.04 4.76 1.32
C TYR A 150 4.47 4.27 1.54
N TYR A 151 5.00 3.53 0.58
CA TYR A 151 6.41 3.14 0.53
C TYR A 151 7.15 4.12 -0.38
N SER A 152 8.30 4.60 0.08
CA SER A 152 9.20 5.45 -0.71
C SER A 152 10.60 4.86 -0.63
N ALA A 153 11.18 4.47 -1.76
CA ALA A 153 12.58 4.08 -1.83
C ALA A 153 13.46 5.23 -1.31
N PHE A 154 14.41 4.90 -0.44
CA PHE A 154 15.40 5.85 0.01
C PHE A 154 16.26 6.31 -1.16
N SER A 155 16.46 7.62 -1.28
CA SER A 155 17.42 8.21 -2.21
C SER A 155 18.33 9.15 -1.41
N PRO A 156 19.66 8.95 -1.44
CA PRO A 156 20.57 9.86 -0.77
C PRO A 156 20.54 11.22 -1.45
N ILE A 157 20.71 12.28 -0.66
CA ILE A 157 20.98 13.64 -1.14
C ILE A 157 22.49 13.90 -1.08
N PRO A 158 23.01 14.87 -1.84
CA PRO A 158 24.40 15.31 -1.67
C PRO A 158 24.69 15.64 -0.20
N SER A 159 25.86 15.22 0.29
CA SER A 159 26.28 15.43 1.69
C SER A 159 25.35 14.82 2.75
N SER A 160 24.72 13.67 2.46
CA SER A 160 23.93 12.93 3.45
C SER A 160 24.78 12.42 4.62
N SER A 161 24.15 12.26 5.78
CA SER A 161 24.78 11.63 6.96
C SER A 161 25.46 10.30 6.60
N PRO A 162 26.68 10.02 7.08
CA PRO A 162 27.34 8.73 6.90
C PRO A 162 26.57 7.53 7.49
N ALA A 163 25.62 7.79 8.40
CA ALA A 163 24.75 6.76 8.96
C ALA A 163 23.69 6.25 7.96
N LEU A 164 23.47 6.95 6.86
CA LEU A 164 22.55 6.57 5.79
C LEU A 164 23.28 5.88 4.63
N PRO A 165 22.61 5.00 3.87
CA PRO A 165 23.19 4.37 2.70
C PRO A 165 23.67 5.40 1.66
N SER A 166 24.81 5.13 1.03
CA SER A 166 25.36 5.99 -0.03
C SER A 166 24.72 5.74 -1.41
N ARG A 167 23.96 4.65 -1.55
CA ARG A 167 23.26 4.28 -2.78
C ARG A 167 21.75 4.33 -2.58
N PRO A 168 20.98 4.71 -3.62
CA PRO A 168 19.53 4.64 -3.55
C PRO A 168 19.06 3.19 -3.39
N ALA A 169 17.94 3.02 -2.70
CA ALA A 169 17.25 1.75 -2.66
C ALA A 169 16.64 1.45 -4.06
N PRO A 170 16.62 0.18 -4.50
CA PRO A 170 16.03 -0.16 -5.79
C PRO A 170 14.55 0.23 -5.86
N LEU A 171 14.14 1.01 -6.87
CA LEU A 171 12.74 1.38 -7.08
C LEU A 171 11.84 0.15 -7.25
N LEU A 172 12.38 -0.93 -7.81
CA LEU A 172 11.67 -2.19 -7.95
C LEU A 172 11.30 -2.80 -6.59
N ARG A 173 12.11 -2.59 -5.53
CA ARG A 173 11.80 -3.03 -4.17
C ARG A 173 10.59 -2.29 -3.61
N GLU A 174 10.51 -0.97 -3.81
CA GLU A 174 9.32 -0.18 -3.45
C GLU A 174 8.07 -0.71 -4.18
N HIS A 175 8.18 -0.97 -5.48
CA HIS A 175 7.09 -1.53 -6.26
C HIS A 175 6.63 -2.91 -5.75
N ARG A 176 7.57 -3.79 -5.37
CA ARG A 176 7.25 -5.11 -4.79
C ARG A 176 6.52 -5.01 -3.46
N LEU A 177 6.89 -4.06 -2.60
CA LEU A 177 6.17 -3.80 -1.36
C LEU A 177 4.75 -3.32 -1.61
N TYR A 178 4.52 -2.42 -2.58
CA TYR A 178 3.16 -2.03 -2.97
C TYR A 178 2.34 -3.21 -3.50
N GLN A 179 2.93 -4.09 -4.31
CA GLN A 179 2.25 -5.28 -4.80
C GLN A 179 1.88 -6.23 -3.65
N ALA A 180 2.82 -6.48 -2.74
CA ALA A 180 2.60 -7.32 -1.57
C ALA A 180 1.52 -6.74 -0.63
N ASP A 181 1.59 -5.45 -0.31
CA ASP A 181 0.57 -4.72 0.46
C ASP A 181 -0.82 -4.82 -0.19
N TRP A 182 -0.89 -4.74 -1.51
CA TRP A 182 -2.15 -4.88 -2.23
C TRP A 182 -2.75 -6.29 -2.08
N LEU A 183 -1.91 -7.33 -2.08
CA LEU A 183 -2.36 -8.70 -1.86
C LEU A 183 -2.92 -8.90 -0.46
N THR A 184 -2.24 -8.37 0.57
CA THR A 184 -2.71 -8.52 1.95
C THR A 184 -4.04 -7.81 2.15
N ARG A 185 -4.19 -6.62 1.58
CA ARG A 185 -5.38 -5.78 1.79
C ARG A 185 -6.61 -6.17 0.99
N PHE A 186 -6.44 -6.67 -0.23
CA PHE A 186 -7.55 -6.87 -1.16
C PHE A 186 -7.72 -8.32 -1.66
N TYR A 187 -6.70 -9.16 -1.47
CA TYR A 187 -6.73 -10.57 -1.91
C TYR A 187 -6.79 -11.56 -0.74
N GLY A 188 -6.80 -11.07 0.50
CA GLY A 188 -6.86 -11.92 1.70
C GLY A 188 -5.55 -12.65 1.98
N PHE A 189 -4.42 -12.17 1.46
CA PHE A 189 -3.13 -12.75 1.80
C PHE A 189 -2.76 -12.41 3.24
N LYS A 190 -2.21 -13.37 3.98
CA LYS A 190 -1.44 -13.08 5.19
C LYS A 190 -0.04 -12.60 4.79
N PHE A 191 0.58 -11.72 5.57
CA PHE A 191 1.93 -11.25 5.17
C PHE A 191 2.98 -12.35 5.37
N GLU A 192 2.74 -13.27 6.30
CA GLU A 192 3.61 -14.39 6.63
C GLU A 192 3.66 -15.47 5.54
N GLU A 193 2.60 -15.58 4.73
CA GLU A 193 2.58 -16.53 3.61
C GLU A 193 3.22 -15.97 2.33
N LEU A 194 3.54 -14.67 2.28
CA LEU A 194 4.22 -14.10 1.11
C LEU A 194 5.65 -14.64 1.02
N PRO A 195 6.08 -15.13 -0.15
CA PRO A 195 7.40 -15.73 -0.30
C PRO A 195 8.47 -14.64 -0.18
N THR A 196 9.39 -14.85 0.74
CA THR A 196 10.61 -14.08 0.87
C THR A 196 11.80 -15.02 0.94
N ASP A 197 12.99 -14.51 0.64
CA ASP A 197 14.23 -15.23 0.89
C ASP A 197 14.49 -15.46 2.41
N PRO A 198 15.55 -16.20 2.80
CA PRO A 198 15.86 -16.46 4.20
C PRO A 198 16.09 -15.22 5.07
N VAL A 199 16.48 -14.08 4.47
CA VAL A 199 16.67 -12.80 5.17
C VAL A 199 15.43 -11.91 5.13
N GLY A 200 14.33 -12.37 4.53
CA GLY A 200 13.02 -11.72 4.55
C GLY A 200 12.80 -10.71 3.42
N MET A 201 13.53 -10.81 2.31
CA MET A 201 13.39 -9.93 1.14
C MET A 201 12.47 -10.54 0.08
N LEU A 202 11.66 -9.71 -0.58
CA LEU A 202 10.82 -10.12 -1.70
C LEU A 202 11.66 -10.33 -2.96
N ASP A 203 11.22 -11.24 -3.83
CA ASP A 203 11.82 -11.42 -5.14
C ASP A 203 11.63 -10.17 -6.01
N LEU A 204 12.73 -9.58 -6.48
CA LEU A 204 12.67 -8.40 -7.36
C LEU A 204 12.29 -8.77 -8.79
N LYS A 205 12.57 -9.99 -9.26
CA LYS A 205 12.29 -10.45 -10.63
C LYS A 205 10.84 -10.91 -10.79
N LEU A 206 10.27 -11.55 -9.77
CA LEU A 206 8.90 -12.07 -9.79
C LEU A 206 7.96 -11.20 -8.98
N ASP A 207 6.75 -10.92 -9.49
CA ASP A 207 5.74 -10.27 -8.66
C ASP A 207 5.31 -11.19 -7.51
N PRO A 208 4.93 -10.66 -6.33
CA PRO A 208 4.68 -11.47 -5.14
C PRO A 208 3.59 -12.53 -5.32
N LYS A 209 2.59 -12.28 -6.16
CA LYS A 209 1.49 -13.22 -6.40
C LYS A 209 1.94 -14.39 -7.27
N LEU A 210 2.73 -14.11 -8.31
CA LEU A 210 3.36 -15.15 -9.13
C LEU A 210 4.40 -15.94 -8.33
N ALA A 211 5.24 -15.27 -7.56
CA ALA A 211 6.20 -15.92 -6.68
C ALA A 211 5.48 -16.87 -5.71
N TRP A 212 4.37 -16.43 -5.10
CA TRP A 212 3.58 -17.26 -4.20
C TRP A 212 3.01 -18.48 -4.91
N ALA A 213 2.47 -18.29 -6.11
CA ALA A 213 1.87 -19.40 -6.87
C ALA A 213 2.90 -20.43 -7.33
N LEU A 214 4.12 -19.99 -7.64
CA LEU A 214 5.23 -20.88 -7.96
C LEU A 214 5.75 -21.61 -6.72
N PHE A 215 5.81 -20.94 -5.57
CA PHE A 215 6.19 -21.59 -4.32
C PHE A 215 5.15 -22.63 -3.89
N HIS A 216 3.85 -22.33 -4.08
CA HIS A 216 2.72 -23.19 -3.73
C HIS A 216 2.13 -23.95 -4.93
N ARG A 217 2.98 -24.58 -5.74
CA ARG A 217 2.55 -25.34 -6.94
C ARG A 217 1.55 -26.44 -6.62
N GLU A 218 1.62 -27.03 -5.43
CA GLU A 218 0.70 -28.06 -4.94
C GLU A 218 -0.75 -27.60 -4.86
N ARG A 219 -1.00 -26.28 -4.84
CA ARG A 219 -2.35 -25.70 -4.81
C ARG A 219 -2.93 -25.44 -6.21
N PHE A 220 -2.19 -25.81 -7.26
CA PHE A 220 -2.59 -25.62 -8.64
C PHE A 220 -2.63 -26.97 -9.37
N PRO A 221 -3.49 -27.09 -10.39
CA PRO A 221 -4.36 -26.06 -10.93
C PRO A 221 -5.63 -25.81 -10.12
N VAL A 222 -6.13 -24.58 -10.19
CA VAL A 222 -7.41 -24.18 -9.62
C VAL A 222 -8.50 -24.38 -10.67
N ASP A 223 -9.52 -25.20 -10.37
CA ASP A 223 -10.70 -25.33 -11.24
C ASP A 223 -11.51 -24.04 -11.20
N VAL A 224 -11.49 -23.30 -12.31
CA VAL A 224 -12.24 -22.06 -12.42
C VAL A 224 -13.70 -22.35 -12.16
N ASN A 225 -14.34 -23.43 -12.58
CA ASN A 225 -15.78 -23.56 -12.36
C ASN A 225 -16.20 -23.95 -10.93
N ARG A 226 -15.27 -24.41 -10.08
CA ARG A 226 -15.58 -24.96 -8.75
C ARG A 226 -14.92 -24.24 -7.59
N ALA A 227 -13.75 -23.64 -7.83
CA ALA A 227 -12.95 -23.04 -6.77
C ALA A 227 -13.64 -21.87 -6.08
N SER A 228 -13.36 -21.75 -4.79
CA SER A 228 -13.78 -20.64 -3.94
C SER A 228 -13.21 -19.30 -4.42
N ARG A 229 -13.78 -18.21 -3.92
CA ARG A 229 -13.28 -16.86 -4.19
C ARG A 229 -11.82 -16.70 -3.79
N GLU A 230 -11.43 -17.22 -2.63
CA GLU A 230 -10.07 -17.10 -2.10
C GLU A 230 -9.05 -17.84 -2.97
N GLU A 231 -9.36 -19.07 -3.40
CA GLU A 231 -8.49 -19.85 -4.28
C GLU A 231 -8.26 -19.13 -5.63
N LEU A 232 -9.31 -18.57 -6.23
CA LEU A 232 -9.18 -17.80 -7.47
C LEU A 232 -8.34 -16.54 -7.30
N LEU A 233 -8.44 -15.89 -6.13
CA LEU A 233 -7.61 -14.75 -5.79
C LEU A 233 -6.14 -15.12 -5.61
N ARG A 234 -5.79 -16.41 -5.51
CA ARG A 234 -4.39 -16.87 -5.54
C ARG A 234 -3.83 -17.03 -6.96
N VAL A 235 -4.68 -17.24 -7.96
CA VAL A 235 -4.26 -17.46 -9.36
C VAL A 235 -3.60 -16.21 -9.97
N PRO A 236 -2.34 -16.26 -10.42
CA PRO A 236 -1.65 -15.13 -11.05
C PRO A 236 -2.38 -14.61 -12.28
N GLY A 237 -2.61 -13.29 -12.36
CA GLY A 237 -3.33 -12.65 -13.47
C GLY A 237 -4.85 -12.50 -13.24
N LEU A 238 -5.43 -13.14 -12.22
CA LEU A 238 -6.80 -12.84 -11.79
C LEU A 238 -6.79 -11.69 -10.79
N GLY A 239 -7.62 -10.67 -11.06
CA GLY A 239 -7.85 -9.55 -10.14
C GLY A 239 -9.20 -9.64 -9.42
N VAL A 240 -9.37 -8.88 -8.33
CA VAL A 240 -10.59 -8.89 -7.49
C VAL A 240 -11.87 -8.76 -8.31
N ARG A 241 -11.99 -7.69 -9.11
CA ARG A 241 -13.17 -7.43 -9.96
C ARG A 241 -13.41 -8.56 -10.98
N THR A 242 -12.34 -9.14 -11.51
CA THR A 242 -12.42 -10.27 -12.43
C THR A 242 -12.95 -11.50 -11.73
N VAL A 243 -12.42 -11.82 -10.54
CA VAL A 243 -12.90 -12.96 -9.74
C VAL A 243 -14.39 -12.81 -9.42
N ASP A 244 -14.83 -11.63 -9.00
CA ASP A 244 -16.24 -11.38 -8.70
C ASP A 244 -17.14 -11.60 -9.94
N ARG A 245 -16.68 -11.13 -11.12
CA ARG A 245 -17.37 -11.40 -12.40
C ARG A 245 -17.39 -12.88 -12.78
N LEU A 246 -16.31 -13.61 -12.54
CA LEU A 246 -16.24 -15.04 -12.81
C LEU A 246 -17.22 -15.81 -11.92
N LEU A 247 -17.27 -15.48 -10.63
CA LEU A 247 -18.20 -16.10 -9.69
C LEU A 247 -19.66 -15.84 -10.08
N ALA A 248 -19.98 -14.62 -10.52
CA ALA A 248 -21.31 -14.29 -11.04
C ALA A 248 -21.64 -15.09 -12.32
N ALA A 249 -20.70 -15.17 -13.27
CA ALA A 249 -20.90 -15.86 -14.54
C ALA A 249 -21.15 -17.37 -14.38
N ARG A 250 -20.45 -18.02 -13.43
CA ARG A 250 -20.58 -19.48 -13.17
C ARG A 250 -21.97 -19.91 -12.74
N ARG A 251 -22.78 -18.99 -12.22
CA ARG A 251 -24.19 -19.27 -11.85
C ARG A 251 -25.07 -19.52 -13.07
N HIS A 252 -24.67 -19.03 -14.24
CA HIS A 252 -25.47 -19.10 -15.46
C HIS A 252 -24.86 -20.03 -16.51
N ARG A 253 -23.53 -20.16 -16.54
CA ARG A 253 -22.83 -21.00 -17.51
C ARG A 253 -21.47 -21.46 -16.99
N ARG A 254 -20.97 -22.56 -17.51
CA ARG A 254 -19.57 -22.95 -17.29
C ARG A 254 -18.64 -22.00 -18.04
N VAL A 255 -17.62 -21.52 -17.33
CA VAL A 255 -16.58 -20.64 -17.86
C VAL A 255 -15.56 -21.49 -18.62
N ARG A 256 -15.28 -21.08 -19.86
CA ARG A 256 -14.29 -21.67 -20.75
C ARG A 256 -13.04 -20.79 -20.86
N LEU A 257 -11.93 -21.34 -21.36
CA LEU A 257 -10.69 -20.58 -21.52
C LEU A 257 -10.88 -19.39 -22.46
N GLY A 258 -11.67 -19.56 -23.53
CA GLY A 258 -12.01 -18.49 -24.47
C GLY A 258 -12.76 -17.32 -23.83
N ASP A 259 -13.57 -17.57 -22.79
CA ASP A 259 -14.27 -16.50 -22.06
C ASP A 259 -13.30 -15.63 -21.27
N LEU A 260 -12.26 -16.24 -20.69
CA LEU A 260 -11.19 -15.52 -20.01
C LEU A 260 -10.42 -14.61 -20.98
N GLY A 261 -10.22 -15.06 -22.23
CA GLY A 261 -9.63 -14.26 -23.30
C GLY A 261 -10.49 -13.05 -23.69
N ARG A 262 -11.83 -13.23 -23.76
CA ARG A 262 -12.77 -12.12 -24.03
C ARG A 262 -12.79 -11.07 -22.92
N LEU A 263 -12.47 -11.46 -21.68
CA LEU A 263 -12.25 -10.55 -20.56
C LEU A 263 -10.87 -9.85 -20.60
N ARG A 264 -10.09 -10.05 -21.68
CA ARG A 264 -8.73 -9.51 -21.89
C ARG A 264 -7.75 -9.90 -20.78
N LEU A 265 -7.92 -11.09 -20.22
CA LEU A 265 -7.02 -11.61 -19.19
C LEU A 265 -5.74 -12.17 -19.82
N PRO A 266 -4.59 -12.11 -19.12
CA PRO A 266 -3.31 -12.58 -19.66
C PRO A 266 -3.27 -14.11 -19.67
N LEU A 267 -3.83 -14.74 -20.70
CA LEU A 267 -3.97 -16.20 -20.79
C LEU A 267 -2.64 -16.94 -20.66
N GLY A 268 -1.55 -16.40 -21.23
CA GLY A 268 -0.22 -17.00 -21.11
C GLY A 268 0.28 -17.09 -19.66
N LYS A 269 -0.14 -16.16 -18.80
CA LYS A 269 0.17 -16.17 -17.37
C LYS A 269 -0.79 -17.05 -16.57
N LEU A 270 -2.06 -17.08 -16.96
CA LEU A 270 -3.13 -17.77 -16.24
C LEU A 270 -3.18 -19.27 -16.51
N ALA A 271 -3.07 -19.66 -17.78
CA ALA A 271 -3.32 -21.02 -18.26
C ALA A 271 -2.53 -22.13 -17.54
N PRO A 272 -1.28 -21.90 -17.07
CA PRO A 272 -0.56 -22.91 -16.28
C PRO A 272 -1.21 -23.21 -14.91
N PHE A 273 -1.97 -22.27 -14.35
CA PHE A 273 -2.47 -22.34 -12.96
C PHE A 273 -3.96 -22.69 -12.87
N ILE A 274 -4.66 -22.89 -13.98
CA ILE A 274 -6.10 -23.10 -13.97
C ILE A 274 -6.53 -24.29 -14.81
N THR A 275 -7.66 -24.89 -14.43
CA THR A 275 -8.47 -25.73 -15.32
C THR A 275 -9.78 -25.02 -15.66
N THR A 276 -10.25 -25.20 -16.90
CA THR A 276 -11.61 -24.81 -17.32
C THR A 276 -12.26 -26.01 -17.99
N GLU A 277 -13.53 -25.88 -18.38
CA GLU A 277 -14.27 -26.98 -19.04
C GLU A 277 -13.53 -27.55 -20.27
N ASP A 278 -12.84 -26.70 -21.01
CA ASP A 278 -12.13 -26.98 -22.26
C ASP A 278 -10.60 -26.84 -22.16
N HIS A 279 -10.03 -26.72 -20.96
CA HIS A 279 -8.59 -26.53 -20.77
C HIS A 279 -8.04 -27.29 -19.57
N LEU A 280 -6.96 -28.04 -19.83
CA LEU A 280 -6.11 -28.66 -18.82
C LEU A 280 -4.71 -28.03 -18.90
N PRO A 281 -4.11 -27.61 -17.77
CA PRO A 281 -2.83 -26.93 -17.74
C PRO A 281 -1.70 -27.86 -18.19
N ARG A 282 -0.62 -27.27 -18.72
CA ARG A 282 0.61 -27.99 -19.08
C ARG A 282 1.82 -27.24 -18.53
N GLY A 283 2.80 -27.99 -18.02
CA GLY A 283 4.11 -27.46 -17.62
C GLY A 283 4.10 -26.65 -16.31
N LEU A 284 3.15 -26.90 -15.40
CA LEU A 284 3.13 -26.31 -14.06
C LEU A 284 4.42 -26.66 -13.26
N ASP A 285 4.84 -27.92 -13.35
CA ASP A 285 6.04 -28.44 -12.69
C ASP A 285 7.35 -28.11 -13.40
N SER A 286 7.28 -27.42 -14.56
CA SER A 286 8.48 -27.05 -15.27
C SER A 286 9.30 -26.05 -14.46
N ALA A 287 10.58 -26.38 -14.26
CA ALA A 287 11.56 -25.45 -13.69
C ALA A 287 11.72 -24.16 -14.55
N ALA A 288 11.40 -24.24 -15.85
CA ALA A 288 11.44 -23.09 -16.75
C ALA A 288 10.21 -22.17 -16.64
N LEU A 289 9.14 -22.58 -15.95
CA LEU A 289 7.90 -21.81 -15.87
C LEU A 289 8.13 -20.40 -15.30
N ALA A 290 8.94 -20.28 -14.24
CA ALA A 290 9.26 -19.01 -13.62
C ALA A 290 9.91 -18.04 -14.62
N ARG A 291 10.89 -18.51 -15.41
CA ARG A 291 11.55 -17.71 -16.44
C ARG A 291 10.61 -17.30 -17.56
N ARG A 292 9.70 -18.18 -17.98
CA ARG A 292 8.72 -17.90 -19.03
C ARG A 292 7.68 -16.86 -18.61
N LEU A 293 7.33 -16.82 -17.32
CA LEU A 293 6.30 -15.94 -16.77
C LEU A 293 6.85 -14.65 -16.16
N ALA A 294 8.16 -14.56 -15.96
CA ALA A 294 8.80 -13.33 -15.54
C ALA A 294 8.56 -12.23 -16.60
N PRO A 295 8.26 -11.00 -16.19
CA PRO A 295 8.17 -9.88 -17.12
C PRO A 295 9.52 -9.73 -17.86
N PRO A 296 9.52 -9.26 -19.11
CA PRO A 296 10.75 -8.98 -19.82
C PRO A 296 11.57 -7.97 -19.01
N VAL A 297 12.86 -8.25 -18.82
CA VAL A 297 13.78 -7.31 -18.20
C VAL A 297 13.93 -6.15 -19.18
N GLN A 298 13.39 -4.99 -18.83
CA GLN A 298 13.65 -3.76 -19.55
C GLN A 298 15.14 -3.47 -19.32
N ALA A 299 15.96 -3.50 -20.37
CA ALA A 299 17.36 -3.12 -20.27
C ALA A 299 17.41 -1.66 -19.77
N ASP A 300 18.29 -1.38 -18.80
CA ASP A 300 18.52 -0.02 -18.35
C ASP A 300 18.98 0.81 -19.55
N LEU A 301 18.20 1.83 -19.90
CA LEU A 301 18.53 2.76 -21.00
C LEU A 301 19.77 3.63 -20.69
N PHE A 302 20.41 3.42 -19.54
CA PHE A 302 21.53 4.23 -19.02
C PHE A 302 22.60 3.38 -18.29
N ALA A 303 22.80 2.12 -18.70
CA ALA A 303 23.96 1.34 -18.26
C ALA A 303 25.25 1.78 -18.96
#